data_AF-A0A1S1PJS3-F1
#
_entry.id   AF-A0A1S1PJS3-F1
#
_cell.length_a   1.000
_cell.length_b   1.000
_cell.length_c   1.000
_cell.angle_alpha   90.00
_cell.angle_beta   90.00
_cell.angle_gamma   90.00
#
_symmetry.space_group_name_H-M   'P 1'
#
loop_
_entity.id
_entity.type
_entity.pdbx_description
1 polymer ?
#
loop_
_entity_poly.entity_id
_entity_poly.type
_entity_poly.pdbx_seq_one_letter_code
_entity_poly.pdbx_strand_id
1 'polypeptide(L)'
;MIQQQEQRQIEQQRRQVEQQLRQNWRQLRYRILDQFGQVSTADLDAATNINDLVARIADKTNHSERYVENRLRELSGVAANQGGLFV
;
A
#
# COMPACT_ATOMS: atom_id res chain seq x y z
N MET A 1 -27.94 1.76 -7.08
CA MET A 1 -27.10 1.21 -8.18
C MET A 1 -25.74 1.91 -8.34
N ILE A 2 -25.46 3.04 -7.67
CA ILE A 2 -24.16 3.74 -7.78
C ILE A 2 -23.04 3.07 -6.94
N GLN A 3 -23.39 2.51 -5.78
CA GLN A 3 -22.44 1.91 -4.84
C GLN A 3 -21.67 0.68 -5.40
N GLN A 4 -22.25 -0.05 -6.35
CA GLN A 4 -21.62 -1.23 -6.96
C GLN A 4 -20.58 -0.85 -8.03
N GLN A 5 -20.65 0.36 -8.59
CA GLN A 5 -19.63 0.84 -9.54
C GLN A 5 -18.36 1.32 -8.82
N GLU A 6 -18.51 2.02 -7.69
CA GLU A 6 -17.37 2.47 -6.88
C GLU A 6 -16.56 1.29 -6.32
N GLN A 7 -17.24 0.24 -5.82
CA GLN A 7 -16.55 -0.96 -5.34
C GLN A 7 -15.72 -1.62 -6.44
N ARG A 8 -16.27 -1.77 -7.66
CA ARG A 8 -15.52 -2.35 -8.78
C ARG A 8 -14.30 -1.51 -9.19
N GLN A 9 -14.40 -0.18 -9.12
CA GLN A 9 -13.25 0.69 -9.37
C GLN A 9 -12.18 0.57 -8.29
N ILE A 10 -12.59 0.50 -7.01
CA ILE A 10 -11.67 0.31 -5.89
C ILE A 10 -10.95 -1.05 -6.01
N GLU A 11 -11.68 -2.12 -6.34
CA GLU A 11 -11.09 -3.44 -6.56
C GLU A 11 -10.12 -3.48 -7.75
N GLN A 12 -10.42 -2.78 -8.84
CA GLN A 12 -9.51 -2.65 -9.98
C GLN A 12 -8.24 -1.89 -9.59
N GLN A 13 -8.38 -0.78 -8.87
CA GLN A 13 -7.24 -0.01 -8.37
C GLN A 13 -6.37 -0.83 -7.43
N ARG A 14 -6.98 -1.57 -6.50
CA ARG A 14 -6.25 -2.45 -5.57
C ARG A 14 -5.46 -3.52 -6.30
N ARG A 15 -6.04 -4.14 -7.35
CA ARG A 15 -5.32 -5.12 -8.16
C ARG A 15 -4.13 -4.52 -8.91
N GLN A 16 -4.25 -3.30 -9.42
CA GLN A 16 -3.12 -2.60 -10.06
C GLN A 16 -2.02 -2.30 -9.05
N VAL A 17 -2.39 -1.80 -7.87
CA VAL A 17 -1.45 -1.56 -6.76
C VAL A 17 -0.76 -2.85 -6.38
N GLU A 18 -1.51 -3.95 -6.20
CA GLU A 18 -0.95 -5.25 -5.83
C GLU A 18 0.03 -5.78 -6.90
N GLN A 19 -0.29 -5.63 -8.18
CA GLN A 19 0.61 -6.03 -9.27
C GLN A 19 1.91 -5.21 -9.26
N GLN A 20 1.81 -3.89 -9.11
CA GLN A 20 2.99 -3.03 -9.03
C GLN A 20 3.82 -3.31 -7.77
N LEU A 21 3.15 -3.58 -6.65
CA LEU A 21 3.78 -4.00 -5.40
C LEU A 21 4.54 -5.29 -5.56
N ARG A 22 3.94 -6.31 -6.19
CA ARG A 22 4.60 -7.60 -6.43
C ARG A 22 5.77 -7.45 -7.42
N GLN A 23 5.61 -6.70 -8.50
CA GLN A 23 6.67 -6.47 -9.49
C GLN A 23 7.86 -5.74 -8.89
N ASN A 24 7.62 -4.74 -8.04
CA ASN A 24 8.66 -3.91 -7.43
C ASN A 24 8.91 -4.27 -5.96
N TRP A 25 8.47 -5.45 -5.51
CA TRP A 25 8.40 -5.80 -4.08
C TRP A 25 9.75 -5.63 -3.39
N ARG A 26 10.82 -6.08 -4.03
CA ARG A 26 12.19 -5.94 -3.49
C ARG A 26 12.53 -4.49 -3.16
N GLN A 27 12.22 -3.54 -4.04
CA GLN A 27 12.52 -2.12 -3.81
C GLN A 27 11.52 -1.47 -2.85
N LEU A 28 10.23 -1.77 -3.02
CA LEU A 28 9.17 -1.21 -2.18
C LEU A 28 9.29 -1.66 -0.74
N ARG A 29 9.67 -2.92 -0.50
CA ARG A 29 9.93 -3.46 0.85
C ARG A 29 10.93 -2.59 1.62
N TYR A 30 12.03 -2.16 1.00
CA TYR A 30 12.97 -1.26 1.66
C TYR A 30 12.35 0.10 1.98
N ARG A 31 11.58 0.70 1.05
CA ARG A 31 10.91 1.98 1.29
C ARG A 31 9.82 1.87 2.36
N ILE A 32 9.12 0.74 2.43
CA ILE A 32 8.11 0.46 3.47
C ILE A 32 8.80 0.32 4.82
N LEU A 33 9.92 -0.41 4.91
CA LEU A 33 10.69 -0.52 6.16
C LEU A 33 11.24 0.84 6.63
N ASP A 34 11.69 1.67 5.69
CA ASP A 34 12.17 3.02 5.99
C ASP A 34 11.03 3.93 6.50
N GLN A 35 9.89 3.92 5.81
CA GLN A 35 8.72 4.72 6.18
C GLN A 35 8.05 4.23 7.48
N PHE A 36 7.97 2.92 7.67
CA PHE A 36 7.32 2.25 8.78
C PHE A 36 8.38 1.50 9.61
N GLY A 37 9.30 2.25 10.22
CA GLY A 37 10.44 1.69 10.97
C GLY A 37 10.11 0.79 12.17
N GLN A 38 8.83 0.69 12.55
CA GLN A 38 8.34 -0.26 13.57
C GLN A 38 7.99 -1.63 13.00
N VAL A 39 7.88 -1.76 11.67
CA VAL A 39 7.53 -3.01 10.99
C VAL A 39 8.81 -3.74 10.62
N SER A 40 8.88 -5.04 10.92
CA SER A 40 10.03 -5.85 10.55
C SER A 40 9.87 -6.47 9.17
N THR A 41 10.99 -6.86 8.59
CA THR A 41 11.05 -7.52 7.29
C THR A 41 10.22 -8.82 7.25
N ALA A 42 10.16 -9.52 8.39
CA ALA A 42 9.33 -10.71 8.60
C ALA A 42 7.82 -10.39 8.62
N ASP A 43 7.40 -9.26 9.17
CA ASP A 43 5.98 -8.84 9.14
C ASP A 43 5.52 -8.57 7.71
N LEU A 44 6.41 -7.99 6.88
CA LEU A 44 6.12 -7.73 5.47
C LEU A 44 6.05 -9.02 4.64
N ASP A 45 6.95 -9.99 4.86
CA ASP A 45 6.93 -11.28 4.13
C ASP A 45 5.78 -12.21 4.59
N ALA A 46 5.30 -12.05 5.82
CA ALA A 46 4.13 -12.79 6.29
C ALA A 46 2.84 -12.36 5.58
N ALA A 47 2.83 -11.18 4.94
CA ALA A 47 1.69 -10.68 4.20
C ALA A 47 1.51 -11.41 2.87
N THR A 48 0.38 -12.11 2.72
CA THR A 48 0.05 -12.87 1.49
C THR A 48 -0.65 -12.02 0.43
N ASN A 49 -1.26 -10.90 0.83
CA ASN A 49 -1.99 -9.97 -0.05
C ASN A 49 -1.92 -8.54 0.50
N ILE A 50 -2.41 -7.57 -0.28
CA ILE A 50 -2.34 -6.14 0.09
C ILE A 50 -3.15 -5.80 1.34
N ASN A 51 -4.30 -6.44 1.59
CA ASN A 51 -5.11 -6.18 2.77
C ASN A 51 -4.39 -6.68 4.04
N ASP A 52 -3.79 -7.86 3.97
CA ASP A 52 -3.00 -8.43 5.07
C ASP A 52 -1.76 -7.57 5.36
N LEU A 53 -1.10 -7.07 4.31
CA LEU A 53 0.01 -6.13 4.44
C LEU A 53 -0.40 -4.83 5.14
N VAL A 54 -1.51 -4.23 4.70
CA VAL A 54 -2.08 -3.01 5.28
C VAL A 54 -2.41 -3.22 6.76
N ALA A 55 -3.14 -4.29 7.08
CA ALA A 55 -3.56 -4.61 8.44
C ALA A 55 -2.36 -4.84 9.37
N ARG A 56 -1.33 -5.58 8.93
CA ARG A 56 -0.12 -5.81 9.71
C ARG A 56 0.66 -4.53 9.98
N ILE A 57 0.87 -3.71 8.95
CA ILE A 57 1.57 -2.44 9.12
C ILE A 57 0.76 -1.53 10.06
N ALA A 58 -0.55 -1.45 9.89
CA ALA A 58 -1.45 -0.66 10.73
C ALA A 58 -1.37 -1.10 12.20
N ASP A 59 -1.45 -2.40 12.47
CA ASP A 59 -1.33 -2.98 13.82
C ASP A 59 0.03 -2.67 14.46
N LYS A 60 1.13 -2.88 13.72
CA LYS A 60 2.49 -2.67 14.24
C LYS A 60 2.86 -1.20 14.43
N THR A 61 2.37 -0.33 13.57
CA THR A 61 2.67 1.12 13.60
C THR A 61 1.62 1.94 14.35
N ASN A 62 0.55 1.30 14.80
CA ASN A 62 -0.61 1.94 15.38
C ASN A 62 -1.22 3.03 14.48
N HIS A 63 -1.10 2.86 13.15
CA HIS A 63 -1.70 3.71 12.14
C HIS A 63 -3.03 3.14 11.66
N SER A 64 -3.90 4.00 11.12
CA SER A 64 -5.13 3.51 10.48
C SER A 64 -4.82 2.80 9.17
N GLU A 65 -5.53 1.71 8.88
CA GLU A 65 -5.42 0.96 7.62
C GLU A 65 -5.54 1.86 6.39
N ARG A 66 -6.43 2.85 6.44
CA ARG A 66 -6.61 3.84 5.36
C ARG A 66 -5.36 4.68 5.11
N TYR A 67 -4.65 5.07 6.16
CA TYR A 67 -3.40 5.83 6.03
C TYR A 67 -2.32 4.96 5.38
N VAL A 68 -2.19 3.72 5.85
CA VAL A 68 -1.22 2.76 5.32
C VAL A 68 -1.51 2.43 3.85
N GLU A 69 -2.76 2.17 3.49
CA GLU A 69 -3.17 1.92 2.10
C GLU A 69 -2.81 3.09 1.19
N ASN A 70 -3.15 4.32 1.59
CA ASN A 70 -2.78 5.52 0.84
C ASN A 70 -1.27 5.59 0.65
N ARG A 71 -0.49 5.35 1.72
CA ARG A 71 0.96 5.41 1.67
C ARG A 71 1.57 4.32 0.78
N LEU A 72 1.06 3.10 0.82
CA LEU A 72 1.49 2.01 -0.06
C LEU A 72 1.18 2.34 -1.52
N ARG A 73 0.05 3.00 -1.79
CA ARG A 73 -0.35 3.46 -3.12
C ARG A 73 0.56 4.56 -3.66
N GLU A 74 1.01 5.48 -2.78
CA GLU A 74 2.06 6.46 -3.09
C GLU A 74 3.40 5.78 -3.40
N LEU A 75 3.84 4.87 -2.53
CA LEU A 75 5.11 4.16 -2.68
C LEU A 75 5.16 3.33 -3.97
N SER A 76 4.06 2.67 -4.32
CA SER A 76 3.91 1.86 -5.54
C SER A 76 3.96 2.69 -6.83
N GLY A 77 3.82 4.03 -6.74
CA GLY A 77 3.82 4.93 -7.89
C GLY A 77 2.45 5.15 -8.51
N VAL A 78 1.39 4.50 -8.02
CA VAL A 78 0.00 4.77 -8.44
C VAL A 78 -0.45 6.18 -8.04
N ALA A 79 0.17 6.79 -7.03
CA ALA A 79 -0.02 8.20 -6.69
C ALA A 79 1.13 9.13 -7.12
N ALA A 80 2.14 8.64 -7.84
CA ALA A 80 3.25 9.51 -8.31
C ALA A 80 2.79 10.57 -9.34
N ASN A 81 1.54 10.49 -9.83
CA ASN A 81 0.87 11.55 -10.58
C ASN A 81 0.14 12.60 -9.71
N GLN A 82 0.23 12.56 -8.37
CA GLN A 82 -0.32 13.58 -7.47
C GLN A 82 0.71 14.19 -6.49
N GLY A 83 1.97 13.73 -6.50
CA GLY A 83 3.02 14.22 -5.60
C GLY A 83 4.08 15.12 -6.23
N GLY A 84 3.94 15.48 -7.51
CA GLY A 84 4.79 16.46 -8.17
C GLY A 84 4.11 17.81 -8.26
N LEU A 85 4.10 18.59 -7.17
CA LEU A 85 3.79 20.03 -7.17
C LEU A 85 4.08 20.60 -5.77
N PHE A 86 5.25 21.19 -5.61
CA PHE A 86 5.66 22.36 -4.80
C PHE A 86 7.20 22.38 -4.91
N VAL A 87 7.73 22.87 -6.05
CA VAL A 87 8.45 24.16 -6.19
C VAL A 87 9.48 24.41 -5.12
#